data_AF-A0A9E4SQC0-F1
#
_entry.id   AF-A0A9E4SQC0-F1
#
_cell.length_a   1.000
_cell.length_b   1.000
_cell.length_c   1.000
_cell.angle_alpha   90.00
_cell.angle_beta   90.00
_cell.angle_gamma   90.00
#
_symmetry.space_group_name_H-M   'P 1'
#
loop_
_entity.id
_entity.type
_entity.pdbx_description
1 polymer ?
#
loop_
_entity_poly.entity_id
_entity_poly.type
_entity_poly.pdbx_seq_one_letter_code
_entity_poly.pdbx_strand_id
1 'polypeptide(L)' 'MPIACGDVDCSGTVDGRDALGVILFLVFAEPVAGCISKGYVNCDGVLNEIDALVILRYAGGLPLGLPPGCSGIG' A
#
# COMPACT_ATOMS: atom_id res chain seq x y z
N MET A 1 -6.18 -15.84 7.20
CA MET A 1 -6.27 -15.39 5.80
C MET A 1 -4.94 -14.73 5.45
N PRO A 2 -4.35 -14.93 4.26
CA PRO A 2 -3.17 -14.17 3.89
C PRO A 2 -3.51 -12.69 3.81
N ILE A 3 -2.63 -11.83 4.33
CA ILE A 3 -2.79 -10.37 4.26
C ILE A 3 -2.47 -9.92 2.84
N ALA A 4 -3.43 -9.22 2.23
CA ALA A 4 -3.38 -8.75 0.85
C ALA A 4 -2.19 -7.80 0.63
N CYS A 5 -1.67 -7.74 -0.60
CA CYS A 5 -0.75 -6.68 -0.96
C CYS A 5 -1.51 -5.34 -0.91
N GLY A 6 -0.92 -4.32 -0.30
CA GLY A 6 -1.56 -3.03 -0.03
C GLY A 6 -2.27 -2.92 1.33
N ASP A 7 -2.57 -4.02 2.03
CA ASP A 7 -3.14 -4.00 3.40
C ASP A 7 -2.00 -3.84 4.40
N VAL A 8 -1.65 -2.59 4.70
CA VAL A 8 -0.51 -2.25 5.57
C VAL A 8 -0.91 -2.12 7.03
N ASP A 9 -2.20 -1.98 7.34
CA ASP A 9 -2.70 -1.92 8.72
C ASP A 9 -3.25 -3.26 9.25
N CYS A 10 -3.16 -4.32 8.44
CA CYS A 10 -3.61 -5.68 8.74
C CYS A 10 -5.13 -5.78 8.97
N SER A 11 -5.92 -4.85 8.44
CA SER A 11 -7.38 -4.79 8.66
C SER A 11 -8.15 -5.84 7.88
N GLY A 12 -7.54 -6.44 6.85
CA GLY A 12 -8.19 -7.34 5.90
C GLY A 12 -8.87 -6.61 4.74
N THR A 13 -8.70 -5.29 4.64
CA THR A 13 -9.19 -4.45 3.54
C THR A 13 -8.05 -3.58 3.02
N VAL A 14 -8.11 -3.23 1.73
CA VAL A 14 -7.17 -2.27 1.14
C VAL A 14 -7.93 -0.99 0.82
N ASP A 15 -7.71 0.06 1.62
CA ASP A 15 -8.40 1.34 1.50
C ASP A 15 -7.47 2.57 1.74
N GLY A 16 -8.04 3.75 1.93
CA GLY A 16 -7.26 4.97 2.14
C GLY A 16 -6.46 5.00 3.46
N ARG A 17 -6.83 4.18 4.45
CA ARG A 17 -6.08 4.04 5.72
C ARG A 17 -4.74 3.38 5.49
N ASP A 18 -4.65 2.47 4.53
CA ASP A 18 -3.40 1.84 4.16
C ASP A 18 -2.43 2.84 3.53
N ALA A 19 -2.93 3.68 2.63
CA ALA A 19 -2.12 4.75 2.06
C ALA A 19 -1.62 5.72 3.13
N LEU A 20 -2.48 6.07 4.10
CA LEU A 20 -2.07 6.87 5.25
C LEU A 20 -1.00 6.15 6.08
N GLY A 21 -1.13 4.84 6.28
CA GLY A 21 -0.14 4.02 6.98
C GLY A 21 1.24 4.08 6.33
N VAL A 22 1.32 4.01 5.00
CA VAL A 22 2.58 4.22 4.26
C VAL A 22 3.12 5.63 4.48
N ILE A 23 2.29 6.66 4.35
CA ILE A 23 2.72 8.06 4.55
C ILE A 23 3.27 8.29 5.96
N LEU A 24 2.58 7.79 6.99
CA LEU A 24 3.02 7.92 8.39
C LEU A 24 4.37 7.22 8.63
N PHE A 25 4.57 6.04 8.04
CA PHE A 25 5.86 5.34 8.10
C PHE A 25 7.00 6.17 7.48
N LEU A 26 6.78 6.81 6.34
CA LEU A 26 7.80 7.62 5.65
C LEU A 26 8.22 8.87 6.43
N VAL A 27 7.30 9.42 7.24
CA VAL A 27 7.58 10.60 8.07
C VAL A 27 7.93 10.25 9.52
N PHE A 28 8.14 8.96 9.83
CA PHE A 28 8.43 8.45 11.17
C PHE A 28 7.40 8.90 12.23
N ALA A 29 6.12 8.93 11.84
CA ALA A 29 5.01 9.29 12.72
C ALA A 29 4.25 8.06 13.23
N GLU A 30 3.77 8.15 14.46
CA GLU A 30 2.95 7.11 15.10
C GLU A 30 1.43 7.34 14.83
N PRO A 31 0.63 6.26 14.79
CA PRO A 31 1.04 4.86 14.90
C PRO A 31 1.62 4.33 13.58
N VAL A 32 2.71 3.57 13.68
CA VAL A 32 3.24 2.84 12.52
C VAL A 32 2.32 1.66 12.17
N ALA A 33 2.04 1.48 10.88
CA ALA A 33 1.18 0.42 10.38
C ALA A 33 1.79 -0.97 10.62
N GLY A 34 1.01 -1.90 11.19
CA GLY A 34 1.50 -3.21 11.66
C GLY A 34 1.96 -4.16 10.56
N CYS A 35 1.48 -3.97 9.33
CA CYS A 35 1.76 -4.77 8.15
C CYS A 35 2.49 -3.97 7.06
N ILE A 36 3.31 -2.98 7.43
CA ILE A 36 4.00 -2.09 6.48
C ILE A 36 4.74 -2.80 5.34
N SER A 37 5.23 -4.03 5.56
CA SER A 37 5.83 -4.90 4.53
C SER A 37 4.91 -5.21 3.33
N LYS A 38 3.60 -4.97 3.44
CA LYS A 38 2.61 -5.12 2.38
C LYS A 38 2.48 -3.91 1.48
N GLY A 39 3.13 -2.80 1.83
CA GLY A 39 3.01 -1.52 1.14
C GLY A 39 3.73 -1.46 -0.21
N TYR A 40 4.60 -2.41 -0.57
CA TYR A 40 5.34 -2.42 -1.85
C TYR A 40 4.43 -2.83 -3.02
N VAL A 41 3.48 -1.96 -3.37
CA VAL A 41 2.40 -2.27 -4.33
C VAL A 41 2.78 -1.96 -5.76
N ASN A 42 3.82 -1.15 -6.00
CA ASN A 42 4.32 -0.86 -7.34
C ASN A 42 5.43 -1.83 -7.82
N CYS A 43 5.85 -2.76 -6.95
CA CYS A 43 6.88 -3.77 -7.21
C CYS A 43 8.26 -3.23 -7.66
N ASP A 44 8.62 -1.97 -7.36
CA ASP A 44 9.92 -1.39 -7.71
C ASP A 44 11.03 -1.67 -6.66
N GLY A 45 10.64 -2.26 -5.52
CA GLY A 45 11.54 -2.61 -4.41
C GLY A 45 11.79 -1.47 -3.43
N VAL A 46 11.13 -0.33 -3.58
CA VAL A 46 11.27 0.86 -2.75
C VAL A 46 9.91 1.25 -2.17
N LEU A 47 9.79 1.26 -0.84
CA LEU A 47 8.57 1.77 -0.20
C LEU A 47 8.62 3.29 -0.15
N ASN A 48 7.72 3.96 -0.87
CA ASN A 48 7.66 5.42 -0.92
C ASN A 48 6.23 5.94 -1.21
N GLU A 49 6.09 7.24 -1.47
CA GLU A 49 4.80 7.88 -1.72
C GLU A 49 4.09 7.39 -3.00
N ILE A 50 4.82 6.78 -3.94
CA ILE A 50 4.23 6.18 -5.14
C ILE A 50 3.39 4.96 -4.76
N ASP A 51 3.82 4.17 -3.79
CA ASP A 51 3.02 3.07 -3.26
C ASP A 51 1.72 3.58 -2.62
N ALA A 52 1.82 4.60 -1.77
CA ALA A 52 0.64 5.23 -1.17
C ALA A 52 -0.34 5.75 -2.23
N LEU A 53 0.18 6.35 -3.31
CA LEU A 53 -0.64 6.78 -4.44
C LEU A 53 -1.32 5.62 -5.17
N VAL A 54 -0.63 4.49 -5.37
CA VAL A 54 -1.20 3.29 -5.98
C VAL A 54 -2.31 2.70 -5.10
N ILE A 55 -2.10 2.65 -3.77
CA ILE A 55 -3.14 2.21 -2.82
C ILE A 55 -4.38 3.11 -2.92
N LEU A 56 -4.21 4.45 -2.96
CA LEU A 56 -5.33 5.38 -3.14
C LEU A 56 -6.06 5.18 -4.46
N ARG A 57 -5.32 4.90 -5.55
CA ARG A 57 -5.92 4.59 -6.85
C ARG A 57 -6.74 3.31 -6.80
N TYR A 58 -6.24 2.27 -6.14
CA TYR A 58 -6.98 1.03 -5.94
C TYR A 58 -8.27 1.26 -5.16
N ALA A 59 -8.19 1.95 -4.03
CA ALA A 59 -9.35 2.28 -3.20
C ALA A 59 -10.41 3.10 -3.97
N GLY A 60 -9.97 3.94 -4.90
CA GLY A 60 -10.83 4.74 -5.78
C GLY A 60 -11.30 4.04 -7.06
N GLY A 61 -10.92 2.78 -7.30
CA GLY A 61 -11.24 2.07 -8.55
C GLY A 61 -10.60 2.69 -9.80
N LEU A 62 -9.47 3.37 -9.65
CA LEU A 62 -8.75 4.06 -10.71
C LEU A 62 -7.68 3.15 -11.34
N PRO A 63 -7.28 3.39 -12.60
CA PRO A 63 -6.16 2.68 -13.22
C PRO A 63 -4.87 2.80 -12.41
N LEU A 64 -4.22 1.67 -12.12
CA LEU A 64 -3.05 1.63 -11.23
C LEU A 64 -1.74 2.02 -11.92
N GLY A 65 -1.56 1.64 -13.19
CA GLY A 65 -0.34 1.91 -13.95
C GLY A 65 0.88 1.09 -13.47
N LEU A 66 0.66 -0.16 -13.05
CA LEU A 66 1.72 -1.03 -12.53
C LEU A 66 2.70 -1.50 -13.63
N PRO A 67 3.98 -1.70 -13.29
CA PRO A 67 4.95 -2.28 -14.21
C PRO A 67 4.59 -3.74 -14.58
N PRO A 68 5.05 -4.23 -15.74
CA PRO A 68 4.80 -5.62 -16.16
C PRO A 68 5.31 -6.63 -15.12
N GLY A 69 4.51 -7.65 -14.83
CA GLY A 69 4.88 -8.71 -13.88
C GLY A 69 4.65 -8.34 -12.40
N CYS A 70 4.16 -7.14 -12.10
CA CYS A 70 3.67 -6.82 -10.77
C CYS A 70 2.28 -7.46 -10.59
N SER A 71 2.17 -8.39 -9.64
CA SER A 71 0.96 -9.19 -9.39
C SER A 71 -0.26 -8.38 -8.96
N GLY A 72 -0.07 -7.08 -8.70
CA GLY A 72 -1.13 -6.18 -8.30
C GLY A 72 -1.27 -6.06 -6.79
N ILE A 73 -2.29 -5.30 -6.43
CA ILE A 73 -2.73 -4.95 -5.09
C ILE A 73 -4.11 -5.59 -4.88
N GLY A 74 -4.40 -6.04 -3.66
CA GLY A 74 -5.60 -6.82 -3.32
C GLY A 74 -5.35 -8.32 -3.08
#